data_AF-A0A7Y5SQY5-F1
#
_entry.id   AF-A0A7Y5SQY5-F1
#
_cell.length_a   1.000
_cell.length_b   1.000
_cell.length_c   1.000
_cell.angle_alpha   90.00
_cell.angle_beta   90.00
_cell.angle_gamma   90.00
#
_symmetry.space_group_name_H-M   'P 1'
#
loop_
_entity.id
_entity.type
_entity.pdbx_description
1 polymer ?
#
loop_
_entity_poly.entity_id
_entity_poly.type
_entity_poly.pdbx_seq_one_letter_code
_entity_poly.pdbx_strand_id
1 'polypeptide(L)'
;MSAEADDRTPADGATPHETDDPMAGYYSRRSDDETGPAGSEFRATVVRQYQGPWVVLSFAAAFLLAIILLCAGQEGLLVVVLGLGVLAIVGAVALGVAIWVLHPIDRAAREFRAPMQFTLVDFLCLFLLVQLPMALIHGFLNDQEAGIRWMLDIYAWFGVGSFWAASVHALSRAGIRNPRHRAIFLGFVAPSAISGVVVLPVLTAVGIVALAERGGELLSRNSRGPLAIAIVSYLALLVVVYFSGRLTRSMVATAARDRQPAQPEPESADPPVEYR
;
A
#
# COMPACT_ATOMS: atom_id res chain seq x y z
N MET A 1 -1.48 42.41 58.14
CA MET A 1 -2.30 43.21 57.20
C MET A 1 -2.08 42.60 55.82
N SER A 2 -3.00 41.92 55.18
CA SER A 2 -4.40 41.64 55.48
C SER A 2 -4.74 40.27 54.89
N ALA A 3 -5.52 39.51 55.64
CA ALA A 3 -6.12 38.26 55.21
C ALA A 3 -7.35 38.60 54.37
N GLU A 4 -7.49 38.00 53.19
CA GLU A 4 -8.74 37.97 52.45
C GLU A 4 -9.10 36.51 52.24
N ALA A 5 -10.00 36.05 53.12
CA ALA A 5 -10.75 34.84 52.96
C ALA A 5 -11.80 35.11 51.88
N ASP A 6 -11.86 34.24 50.87
CA ASP A 6 -12.99 34.23 49.95
C ASP A 6 -13.64 32.84 49.93
N ASP A 7 -14.93 32.94 49.70
CA ASP A 7 -16.03 32.22 50.30
C ASP A 7 -16.30 30.88 49.62
N ARG A 8 -16.85 29.97 50.41
CA ARG A 8 -17.29 28.65 49.97
C ARG A 8 -18.68 28.79 49.38
N THR A 9 -18.84 28.39 48.12
CA THR A 9 -20.16 28.01 47.60
C THR A 9 -20.12 26.55 47.16
N PRO A 10 -20.78 25.62 47.90
CA PRO A 10 -21.03 24.28 47.42
C PRO A 10 -22.22 24.33 46.47
N ALA A 11 -21.96 24.37 45.17
CA ALA A 11 -23.01 24.25 44.16
C ALA A 11 -23.42 22.77 44.03
N ASP A 12 -24.59 22.49 44.59
CA ASP A 12 -25.62 21.54 44.15
C ASP A 12 -25.21 20.49 43.10
N GLY A 13 -25.16 19.24 43.55
CA GLY A 13 -26.26 18.31 43.22
C GLY A 13 -26.63 18.14 41.74
N ALA A 14 -25.66 18.04 40.83
CA ALA A 14 -25.93 17.49 39.51
C ALA A 14 -26.04 15.95 39.63
N THR A 15 -27.27 15.46 39.75
CA THR A 15 -27.59 14.04 39.56
C THR A 15 -26.99 13.58 38.23
N PRO A 16 -26.21 12.49 38.19
CA PRO A 16 -25.75 11.93 36.93
C PRO A 16 -26.99 11.48 36.17
N HIS A 17 -27.31 12.18 35.09
CA HIS A 17 -28.31 11.74 34.14
C HIS A 17 -27.70 10.53 33.44
N GLU A 18 -28.01 9.36 33.99
CA GLU A 18 -27.78 8.06 33.37
C GLU A 18 -28.60 8.07 32.09
N THR A 19 -27.99 8.56 31.01
CA THR A 19 -28.49 8.34 29.67
C THR A 19 -28.29 6.86 29.41
N ASP A 20 -29.34 6.09 29.71
CA ASP A 20 -29.63 4.82 29.06
C ASP A 20 -29.40 5.03 27.56
N ASP A 21 -28.21 4.65 27.08
CA ASP A 21 -27.92 4.56 25.67
C ASP A 21 -28.32 3.15 25.25
N PRO A 22 -29.54 2.93 24.73
CA PRO A 22 -30.04 1.60 24.36
C PRO A 22 -29.22 0.95 23.24
N MET A 23 -28.22 1.64 22.68
CA MET A 23 -27.35 1.15 21.62
C MET A 23 -26.01 0.60 22.14
N ALA A 24 -25.65 0.81 23.41
CA ALA A 24 -24.40 0.28 23.99
C ALA A 24 -24.39 -1.26 24.06
N GLY A 25 -25.57 -1.91 24.08
CA GLY A 25 -25.70 -3.37 24.15
C GLY A 25 -25.68 -4.12 22.81
N TYR A 26 -25.71 -3.43 21.66
CA TYR A 26 -25.89 -4.11 20.36
C TYR A 26 -24.59 -4.66 19.74
N TYR A 27 -23.42 -4.29 20.27
CA TYR A 27 -22.12 -4.73 19.71
C TYR A 27 -21.35 -5.74 20.56
N SER A 28 -21.82 -6.13 21.76
CA SER A 28 -21.06 -7.05 22.63
C SER A 28 -21.49 -8.52 22.60
N ARG A 29 -22.51 -8.90 21.82
CA ARG A 29 -23.12 -10.25 21.90
C ARG A 29 -22.93 -11.10 20.65
N ARG A 30 -21.70 -11.25 20.15
CA ARG A 30 -21.40 -12.27 19.14
C ARG A 30 -19.96 -12.78 19.16
N SER A 31 -19.60 -13.44 20.26
CA SER A 31 -18.45 -14.32 20.41
C SER A 31 -18.71 -15.02 21.76
N ASP A 32 -19.04 -16.31 21.87
CA ASP A 32 -18.07 -17.38 21.65
C ASP A 32 -18.69 -18.80 21.52
N ASP A 33 -20.02 -18.97 21.45
CA ASP A 33 -20.63 -20.31 21.62
C ASP A 33 -20.90 -21.13 20.33
N GLU A 34 -20.59 -20.61 19.14
CA GLU A 34 -20.76 -21.37 17.88
C GLU A 34 -19.42 -21.90 17.34
N THR A 35 -18.62 -22.54 18.18
CA THR A 35 -17.51 -23.40 17.73
C THR A 35 -18.00 -24.82 17.43
N GLY A 36 -19.03 -24.93 16.58
CA GLY A 36 -19.38 -26.20 15.97
C GLY A 36 -18.29 -26.62 14.96
N PRO A 37 -18.03 -27.93 14.77
CA PRO A 37 -17.01 -28.45 13.86
C PRO A 37 -17.16 -28.00 12.39
N ALA A 38 -18.32 -27.43 12.02
CA ALA A 38 -18.61 -26.83 10.71
C ALA A 38 -17.88 -25.51 10.43
N GLY A 39 -17.31 -24.82 11.44
CA GLY A 39 -16.57 -23.57 11.26
C GLY A 39 -15.19 -23.72 10.60
N SER A 40 -14.67 -24.95 10.52
CA SER A 40 -13.36 -25.24 9.93
C SER A 40 -13.38 -25.28 8.39
N GLU A 41 -14.48 -25.71 7.77
CA GLU A 41 -14.60 -25.77 6.30
C GLU A 41 -14.79 -24.38 5.66
N PHE A 42 -15.44 -23.44 6.36
CA PHE A 42 -15.62 -22.07 5.85
C PHE A 42 -14.31 -21.26 5.84
N ARG A 43 -13.34 -21.63 6.70
CA ARG A 43 -11.99 -21.06 6.67
C ARG A 43 -11.18 -21.56 5.47
N ALA A 44 -11.44 -22.77 4.98
CA ALA A 44 -10.76 -23.34 3.82
C ALA A 44 -11.26 -22.72 2.49
N THR A 45 -12.51 -22.29 2.40
CA THR A 45 -13.08 -21.71 1.17
C THR A 45 -12.69 -20.24 0.94
N VAL A 46 -12.51 -19.43 1.98
CA VAL A 46 -12.16 -18.00 1.81
C VAL A 46 -10.69 -17.79 1.38
N VAL A 47 -9.84 -18.80 1.49
CA VAL A 47 -8.48 -18.77 0.91
C VAL A 47 -8.50 -18.89 -0.62
N ARG A 48 -9.63 -19.30 -1.23
CA ARG A 48 -9.74 -19.56 -2.68
C ARG A 48 -10.08 -18.35 -3.54
N GLN A 49 -10.38 -17.19 -2.93
CA GLN A 49 -10.78 -15.98 -3.67
C GLN A 49 -9.60 -15.02 -3.91
N TYR A 50 -8.48 -15.59 -4.35
CA TYR A 50 -7.43 -14.88 -5.06
C TYR A 50 -7.66 -15.10 -6.57
N GLN A 51 -8.72 -14.51 -7.12
CA GLN A 51 -8.97 -14.47 -8.58
C GLN A 51 -8.19 -13.34 -9.28
N GLY A 52 -7.52 -12.47 -8.52
CA GLY A 52 -6.67 -11.40 -9.05
C GLY A 52 -5.39 -11.80 -9.81
N PRO A 53 -4.70 -12.93 -9.55
CA PRO A 53 -3.45 -13.23 -10.26
C PRO A 53 -3.70 -13.56 -11.73
N TRP A 54 -4.86 -14.09 -12.10
CA TRP A 54 -5.14 -14.47 -13.49
C TRP A 54 -5.26 -13.26 -14.43
N VAL A 55 -5.82 -12.14 -13.98
CA VAL A 55 -5.90 -10.93 -14.80
C VAL A 55 -4.51 -10.32 -14.98
N VAL A 56 -3.72 -10.24 -13.92
CA VAL A 56 -2.33 -9.74 -13.96
C VAL A 56 -1.46 -10.66 -14.83
N LEU A 57 -1.63 -11.98 -14.72
CA LEU A 57 -0.95 -12.97 -15.56
C LEU A 57 -1.37 -12.84 -17.03
N SER A 58 -2.64 -12.58 -17.33
CA SER A 58 -3.11 -12.39 -18.71
C SER A 58 -2.54 -11.12 -19.34
N PHE A 59 -2.49 -10.00 -18.62
CA PHE A 59 -1.85 -8.77 -19.11
C PHE A 59 -0.34 -8.95 -19.28
N ALA A 60 0.32 -9.60 -18.31
CA ALA A 60 1.73 -9.92 -18.41
C ALA A 60 2.00 -10.81 -19.63
N ALA A 61 1.22 -11.87 -19.83
CA ALA A 61 1.35 -12.80 -20.95
C ALA A 61 1.07 -12.13 -22.31
N ALA A 62 0.06 -11.25 -22.41
CA ALA A 62 -0.23 -10.51 -23.64
C ALA A 62 0.89 -9.52 -23.99
N PHE A 63 1.45 -8.83 -22.99
CA PHE A 63 2.61 -7.95 -23.18
C PHE A 63 3.85 -8.74 -23.60
N LEU A 64 4.09 -9.90 -22.96
CA LEU A 64 5.15 -10.84 -23.32
C LEU A 64 5.02 -11.33 -24.76
N LEU A 65 3.80 -11.70 -25.17
CA LEU A 65 3.48 -12.15 -26.52
C LEU A 65 3.72 -11.04 -27.55
N ALA A 66 3.32 -9.81 -27.25
CA ALA A 66 3.56 -8.64 -28.12
C ALA A 66 5.05 -8.38 -28.32
N ILE A 67 5.87 -8.50 -27.25
CA ILE A 67 7.33 -8.39 -27.33
C ILE A 67 7.94 -9.53 -28.17
N ILE A 68 7.52 -10.78 -27.94
CA ILE A 68 7.99 -11.94 -28.72
C ILE A 68 7.67 -11.75 -30.21
N LEU A 69 6.45 -11.32 -30.54
CA LEU A 69 6.02 -11.06 -31.92
C LEU A 69 6.81 -9.93 -32.57
N LEU A 70 7.18 -8.89 -31.82
CA LEU A 70 8.02 -7.78 -32.31
C LEU A 70 9.47 -8.23 -32.62
N CYS A 71 9.96 -9.26 -31.93
CA CYS A 71 11.36 -9.70 -31.99
C CYS A 71 11.62 -10.91 -32.91
N ALA A 72 10.60 -11.47 -33.56
CA ALA A 72 10.71 -12.68 -34.39
C ALA A 72 11.31 -12.44 -35.79
N GLY A 73 12.50 -11.85 -35.88
CA GLY A 73 13.39 -11.87 -37.06
C GLY A 73 14.52 -12.89 -36.89
N GLN A 74 15.11 -13.42 -37.98
CA GLN A 74 15.99 -14.61 -37.96
C GLN A 74 17.34 -14.49 -37.19
N GLU A 75 17.79 -13.30 -36.79
CA GLU A 75 18.91 -13.09 -35.83
C GLU A 75 18.42 -13.03 -34.36
N GLY A 76 17.13 -13.25 -34.14
CA GLY A 76 16.38 -12.84 -32.95
C GLY A 76 16.34 -13.83 -31.80
N LEU A 77 16.84 -15.08 -31.92
CA LEU A 77 16.70 -16.04 -30.83
C LEU A 77 17.44 -15.58 -29.56
N LEU A 78 18.69 -15.11 -29.68
CA LEU A 78 19.47 -14.63 -28.54
C LEU A 78 18.87 -13.34 -27.95
N VAL A 79 18.36 -12.45 -28.81
CA VAL A 79 17.67 -11.21 -28.40
C VAL A 79 16.36 -11.53 -27.68
N VAL A 80 15.60 -12.52 -28.17
CA VAL A 80 14.36 -13.00 -27.54
C VAL A 80 14.68 -13.66 -26.19
N VAL A 81 15.69 -14.52 -26.11
CA VAL A 81 16.10 -15.15 -24.85
C VAL A 81 16.57 -14.12 -23.83
N LEU A 82 17.39 -13.14 -24.24
CA LEU A 82 17.81 -12.02 -23.38
C LEU A 82 16.62 -11.16 -22.98
N GLY A 83 15.73 -10.81 -23.90
CA GLY A 83 14.52 -10.02 -23.63
C GLY A 83 13.58 -10.71 -22.66
N LEU A 84 13.37 -12.01 -22.82
CA LEU A 84 12.60 -12.84 -21.90
C LEU A 84 13.28 -12.96 -20.53
N GLY A 85 14.60 -13.12 -20.50
CA GLY A 85 15.38 -13.14 -19.26
C GLY A 85 15.27 -11.82 -18.49
N VAL A 86 15.43 -10.69 -19.18
CA VAL A 86 15.24 -9.35 -18.61
C VAL A 86 13.82 -9.19 -18.10
N LEU A 87 12.81 -9.56 -18.89
CA LEU A 87 11.41 -9.45 -18.50
C LEU A 87 11.06 -10.34 -17.29
N ALA A 88 11.64 -11.54 -17.21
CA ALA A 88 11.48 -12.43 -16.06
C ALA A 88 12.11 -11.84 -14.80
N ILE A 89 13.32 -11.27 -14.89
CA ILE A 89 13.98 -10.58 -13.77
C ILE A 89 13.17 -9.37 -13.33
N VAL A 90 12.73 -8.55 -14.29
CA VAL A 90 11.82 -7.42 -14.11
C VAL A 90 10.56 -7.83 -13.35
N GLY A 91 9.88 -8.87 -13.83
CA GLY A 91 8.66 -9.40 -13.23
C GLY A 91 8.89 -9.93 -11.83
N ALA A 92 10.00 -10.64 -11.59
CA ALA A 92 10.38 -11.15 -10.28
C ALA A 92 10.68 -10.03 -9.28
N VAL A 93 11.40 -8.98 -9.69
CA VAL A 93 11.70 -7.81 -8.84
C VAL A 93 10.42 -7.05 -8.52
N ALA A 94 9.60 -6.76 -9.53
CA ALA A 94 8.30 -6.12 -9.37
C ALA A 94 7.40 -6.89 -8.39
N LEU A 95 7.26 -8.19 -8.59
CA LEU A 95 6.46 -9.06 -7.72
C LEU A 95 7.03 -9.11 -6.31
N GLY A 96 8.36 -9.20 -6.17
CA GLY A 96 9.05 -9.17 -4.89
C GLY A 96 8.78 -7.87 -4.11
N VAL A 97 8.85 -6.72 -4.78
CA VAL A 97 8.53 -5.41 -4.18
C VAL A 97 7.04 -5.34 -3.78
N ALA A 98 6.14 -5.74 -4.67
CA ALA A 98 4.71 -5.75 -4.40
C ALA A 98 4.37 -6.63 -3.20
N ILE A 99 4.91 -7.85 -3.14
CA ILE A 99 4.74 -8.74 -1.99
C ILE A 99 5.34 -8.11 -0.75
N TRP A 100 6.58 -7.62 -0.80
CA TRP A 100 7.27 -7.09 0.38
C TRP A 100 6.51 -5.92 1.03
N VAL A 101 5.98 -5.01 0.22
CA VAL A 101 5.27 -3.81 0.69
C VAL A 101 3.81 -4.12 1.04
N LEU A 102 3.08 -4.90 0.23
CA LEU A 102 1.63 -5.09 0.39
C LEU A 102 1.27 -6.27 1.29
N HIS A 103 2.13 -7.29 1.41
CA HIS A 103 1.82 -8.50 2.18
C HIS A 103 1.43 -8.24 3.64
N PRO A 104 2.07 -7.32 4.40
CA PRO A 104 1.65 -7.02 5.76
C PRO A 104 0.23 -6.46 5.85
N ILE A 105 -0.18 -5.62 4.87
CA ILE A 105 -1.53 -5.04 4.82
C ILE A 105 -2.54 -6.08 4.40
N ASP A 106 -2.23 -6.89 3.39
CA ASP A 106 -3.14 -7.95 2.94
C ASP A 106 -3.39 -8.96 4.05
N ARG A 107 -2.34 -9.35 4.79
CA ARG A 107 -2.48 -10.21 5.97
C ARG A 107 -3.42 -9.59 7.00
N ALA A 108 -3.22 -8.32 7.36
CA ALA A 108 -4.13 -7.62 8.26
C ALA A 108 -5.56 -7.54 7.68
N ALA A 109 -5.72 -7.22 6.40
CA ALA A 109 -7.03 -7.10 5.75
C ALA A 109 -7.84 -8.40 5.75
N ARG A 110 -7.16 -9.56 5.72
CA ARG A 110 -7.78 -10.87 5.83
C ARG A 110 -8.18 -11.22 7.26
N GLU A 111 -7.36 -10.84 8.24
CA GLU A 111 -7.60 -11.10 9.66
C GLU A 111 -8.78 -10.28 10.20
N PHE A 112 -8.88 -8.99 9.85
CA PHE A 112 -9.86 -8.08 10.48
C PHE A 112 -11.19 -7.94 9.73
N ARG A 113 -11.19 -7.97 8.38
CA ARG A 113 -12.39 -7.82 7.54
C ARG A 113 -13.31 -6.63 7.93
N ALA A 114 -12.72 -5.51 8.35
CA ALA A 114 -13.50 -4.33 8.72
C ALA A 114 -14.31 -3.77 7.52
N PRO A 115 -15.47 -3.14 7.76
CA PRO A 115 -16.25 -2.50 6.70
C PRO A 115 -15.44 -1.40 6.01
N MET A 116 -15.72 -1.16 4.73
CA MET A 116 -15.04 -0.12 3.97
C MET A 116 -15.35 1.25 4.58
N GLN A 117 -14.31 2.03 4.88
CA GLN A 117 -14.44 3.38 5.40
C GLN A 117 -13.78 4.34 4.41
N PHE A 118 -14.57 5.28 3.92
CA PHE A 118 -14.11 6.32 3.02
C PHE A 118 -13.86 7.60 3.80
N THR A 119 -12.68 8.19 3.67
CA THR A 119 -12.31 9.44 4.35
C THR A 119 -12.01 10.55 3.36
N LEU A 120 -12.21 11.81 3.77
CA LEU A 120 -11.88 12.99 2.96
C LEU A 120 -10.39 13.02 2.55
N VAL A 121 -9.51 12.55 3.43
CA VAL A 121 -8.08 12.40 3.16
C VAL A 121 -7.82 11.47 1.96
N ASP A 122 -8.55 10.35 1.87
CA ASP A 122 -8.39 9.43 0.74
C ASP A 122 -8.73 10.12 -0.58
N PHE A 123 -9.77 10.96 -0.59
CA PHE A 123 -10.17 11.76 -1.76
C PHE A 123 -9.12 12.79 -2.17
N LEU A 124 -8.54 13.52 -1.19
CA LEU A 124 -7.44 14.45 -1.47
C LEU A 124 -6.21 13.75 -2.05
N CYS A 125 -5.86 12.57 -1.52
CA CYS A 125 -4.78 11.75 -2.07
C CYS A 125 -5.06 11.31 -3.50
N LEU A 126 -6.30 10.93 -3.83
CA LEU A 126 -6.68 10.60 -5.22
C LEU A 126 -6.43 11.77 -6.16
N PHE A 127 -6.88 12.97 -5.77
CA PHE A 127 -6.74 14.15 -6.61
C PHE A 127 -5.27 14.46 -6.90
N LEU A 128 -4.40 14.44 -5.87
CA LEU A 128 -2.97 14.63 -6.04
C LEU A 128 -2.33 13.53 -6.91
N LEU A 129 -2.75 12.27 -6.70
CA LEU A 129 -2.25 11.13 -7.45
C LEU A 129 -2.61 11.18 -8.93
N VAL A 130 -3.78 11.71 -9.28
CA VAL A 130 -4.20 11.87 -10.68
C VAL A 130 -3.52 13.08 -11.32
N GLN A 131 -3.29 14.16 -10.58
CA GLN A 131 -2.63 15.35 -11.11
C GLN A 131 -1.18 15.11 -11.53
N LEU A 132 -0.43 14.27 -10.81
CA LEU A 132 0.96 13.97 -11.14
C LEU A 132 1.17 13.41 -12.56
N PRO A 133 0.54 12.28 -12.95
CA PRO A 133 0.67 11.75 -14.30
C PRO A 133 0.09 12.69 -15.35
N MET A 134 -1.01 13.41 -15.06
CA MET A 134 -1.55 14.42 -15.97
C MET A 134 -0.53 15.54 -16.24
N ALA A 135 0.09 16.08 -15.19
CA ALA A 135 1.13 17.11 -15.32
C ALA A 135 2.35 16.59 -16.09
N LEU A 136 2.73 15.32 -15.89
CA LEU A 136 3.81 14.69 -16.64
C LEU A 136 3.45 14.49 -18.12
N ILE A 137 2.27 13.95 -18.42
CA ILE A 137 1.81 13.72 -19.79
C ILE A 137 1.76 15.05 -20.54
N HIS A 138 1.10 16.06 -19.97
CA HIS A 138 0.97 17.36 -20.62
C HIS A 138 2.29 18.12 -20.67
N GLY A 139 3.15 18.00 -19.64
CA GLY A 139 4.47 18.65 -19.63
C GLY A 139 5.45 18.08 -20.66
N PHE A 140 5.49 16.75 -20.81
CA PHE A 140 6.46 16.08 -21.68
C PHE A 140 5.95 15.83 -23.11
N LEU A 141 4.64 15.75 -23.33
CA LEU A 141 4.05 15.44 -24.64
C LEU A 141 3.35 16.65 -25.28
N ASN A 142 3.80 17.87 -25.00
CA ASN A 142 3.21 19.10 -25.54
C ASN A 142 3.07 19.08 -27.08
N ASP A 143 4.08 18.54 -27.78
CA ASP A 143 4.14 18.51 -29.25
C ASP A 143 3.51 17.27 -29.89
N GLN A 144 3.00 16.32 -29.09
CA GLN A 144 2.44 15.06 -29.59
C GLN A 144 0.99 15.22 -30.06
N GLU A 145 0.53 14.31 -30.91
CA GLU A 145 -0.86 14.28 -31.39
C GLU A 145 -1.86 14.28 -30.23
N ALA A 146 -2.93 15.07 -30.35
CA ALA A 146 -3.96 15.19 -29.32
C ALA A 146 -4.60 13.84 -28.96
N GLY A 147 -4.70 12.91 -29.92
CA GLY A 147 -5.23 11.56 -29.71
C GLY A 147 -4.38 10.73 -28.73
N ILE A 148 -3.05 10.76 -28.86
CA ILE A 148 -2.14 10.03 -27.96
C ILE A 148 -2.24 10.58 -26.54
N ARG A 149 -2.25 11.91 -26.39
CA ARG A 149 -2.41 12.57 -25.09
C ARG A 149 -3.72 12.17 -24.41
N TRP A 150 -4.84 12.23 -25.12
CA TRP A 150 -6.15 11.87 -24.57
C TRP A 150 -6.22 10.38 -24.17
N MET A 151 -5.65 9.50 -24.98
CA MET A 151 -5.55 8.08 -24.66
C MET A 151 -4.73 7.86 -23.37
N LEU A 152 -3.59 8.54 -23.22
CA LEU A 152 -2.76 8.45 -22.02
C LEU A 152 -3.44 9.05 -20.79
N ASP A 153 -4.18 10.14 -20.93
CA ASP A 153 -4.96 10.74 -19.84
C ASP A 153 -6.03 9.75 -19.35
N ILE A 154 -6.79 9.14 -20.26
CA ILE A 154 -7.77 8.09 -19.91
C ILE A 154 -7.09 6.94 -19.18
N TYR A 155 -5.98 6.44 -19.73
CA TYR A 155 -5.23 5.36 -19.12
C TYR A 155 -4.75 5.73 -17.71
N ALA A 156 -4.23 6.95 -17.53
CA ALA A 156 -3.80 7.46 -16.24
C ALA A 156 -4.96 7.55 -15.24
N TRP A 157 -6.12 8.07 -15.65
CA TRP A 157 -7.32 8.13 -14.81
C TRP A 157 -7.76 6.76 -14.31
N PHE A 158 -7.91 5.79 -15.22
CA PHE A 158 -8.35 4.44 -14.86
C PHE A 158 -7.27 3.67 -14.07
N GLY A 159 -6.01 3.79 -14.46
CA GLY A 159 -4.89 3.15 -13.78
C GLY A 159 -4.71 3.65 -12.35
N VAL A 160 -4.65 4.98 -12.16
CA VAL A 160 -4.53 5.60 -10.84
C VAL A 160 -5.79 5.37 -10.01
N GLY A 161 -6.98 5.55 -10.60
CA GLY A 161 -8.25 5.37 -9.90
C GLY A 161 -8.45 3.94 -9.38
N SER A 162 -8.16 2.93 -10.22
CA SER A 162 -8.26 1.52 -9.81
C SER A 162 -7.23 1.16 -8.75
N PHE A 163 -5.98 1.61 -8.91
CA PHE A 163 -4.92 1.41 -7.92
C PHE A 163 -5.26 2.05 -6.57
N TRP A 164 -5.73 3.30 -6.58
CA TRP A 164 -6.13 4.02 -5.40
C TRP A 164 -7.31 3.32 -4.71
N ALA A 165 -8.33 2.91 -5.47
CA ALA A 165 -9.48 2.20 -4.92
C ALA A 165 -9.07 0.88 -4.25
N ALA A 166 -8.17 0.12 -4.87
CA ALA A 166 -7.60 -1.10 -4.29
C ALA A 166 -6.83 -0.81 -2.98
N SER A 167 -6.05 0.27 -2.96
CA SER A 167 -5.28 0.71 -1.79
C SER A 167 -6.18 1.13 -0.62
N VAL A 168 -7.21 1.95 -0.88
CA VAL A 168 -8.20 2.37 0.11
C VAL A 168 -8.99 1.17 0.64
N HIS A 169 -9.37 0.25 -0.24
CA HIS A 169 -10.05 -0.98 0.14
C HIS A 169 -9.18 -1.84 1.07
N ALA A 170 -7.90 -2.04 0.72
CA ALA A 170 -6.95 -2.79 1.53
C ALA A 170 -6.73 -2.15 2.91
N LEU A 171 -6.51 -0.83 2.96
CA LEU A 171 -6.34 -0.09 4.22
C LEU A 171 -7.57 -0.17 5.12
N SER A 172 -8.77 -0.03 4.54
CA SER A 172 -10.03 -0.07 5.28
C SER A 172 -10.26 -1.46 5.86
N ARG A 173 -10.07 -2.52 5.08
CA ARG A 173 -10.17 -3.90 5.56
C ARG A 173 -9.11 -4.25 6.59
N ALA A 174 -7.92 -3.69 6.45
CA ALA A 174 -6.84 -3.82 7.42
C ALA A 174 -7.12 -3.07 8.72
N GLY A 175 -8.24 -2.34 8.84
CA GLY A 175 -8.67 -1.63 10.05
C GLY A 175 -7.82 -0.41 10.40
N ILE A 176 -7.15 0.19 9.42
CA ILE A 176 -6.31 1.39 9.63
C ILE A 176 -7.23 2.62 9.60
N ARG A 177 -7.55 3.14 10.80
CA ARG A 177 -8.47 4.27 10.99
C ARG A 177 -7.78 5.63 11.12
N ASN A 178 -6.51 5.66 11.53
CA ASN A 178 -5.79 6.91 11.73
C ASN A 178 -5.59 7.64 10.38
N PRO A 179 -6.13 8.86 10.20
CA PRO A 179 -6.07 9.59 8.93
C PRO A 179 -4.64 9.92 8.50
N ARG A 180 -3.71 10.12 9.46
CA ARG A 180 -2.30 10.38 9.16
C ARG A 180 -1.63 9.15 8.53
N HIS A 181 -1.91 7.96 9.04
CA HIS A 181 -1.38 6.72 8.47
C HIS A 181 -1.93 6.46 7.07
N ARG A 182 -3.22 6.72 6.85
CA ARG A 182 -3.84 6.62 5.51
C ARG A 182 -3.22 7.60 4.53
N ALA A 183 -3.03 8.86 4.93
CA ALA A 183 -2.36 9.89 4.12
C ALA A 183 -0.94 9.49 3.73
N ILE A 184 -0.12 9.05 4.70
CA ILE A 184 1.26 8.60 4.45
C ILE A 184 1.28 7.40 3.51
N PHE A 185 0.38 6.43 3.73
CA PHE A 185 0.30 5.26 2.88
C PHE A 185 -0.07 5.63 1.44
N LEU A 186 -1.19 6.33 1.24
CA LEU A 186 -1.71 6.68 -0.08
C LEU A 186 -0.85 7.72 -0.80
N GLY A 187 -0.32 8.71 -0.08
CA GLY A 187 0.47 9.79 -0.66
C GLY A 187 1.93 9.43 -0.94
N PHE A 188 2.51 8.46 -0.22
CA PHE A 188 3.93 8.16 -0.33
C PHE A 188 4.25 6.67 -0.53
N VAL A 189 3.73 5.79 0.32
CA VAL A 189 4.06 4.36 0.28
C VAL A 189 3.52 3.68 -0.98
N ALA A 190 2.25 3.89 -1.29
CA ALA A 190 1.58 3.27 -2.43
C ALA A 190 2.19 3.75 -3.76
N PRO A 191 2.40 5.07 -3.98
CA PRO A 191 3.03 5.58 -5.19
C PRO A 191 4.47 5.09 -5.33
N SER A 192 5.27 5.10 -4.25
CA SER A 192 6.63 4.58 -4.30
C SER A 192 6.69 3.07 -4.57
N ALA A 193 5.71 2.30 -4.11
CA ALA A 193 5.61 0.88 -4.44
C ALA A 193 5.34 0.68 -5.93
N ILE A 194 4.42 1.45 -6.53
CA ILE A 194 4.20 1.41 -7.99
C ILE A 194 5.45 1.86 -8.73
N SER A 195 6.06 2.98 -8.32
CA SER A 195 7.29 3.46 -8.95
C SER A 195 8.39 2.41 -8.85
N GLY A 196 8.51 1.71 -7.73
CA GLY A 196 9.42 0.57 -7.60
C GLY A 196 9.11 -0.54 -8.60
N VAL A 197 7.83 -0.92 -8.71
CA VAL A 197 7.34 -1.97 -9.63
C VAL A 197 7.51 -1.60 -11.11
N VAL A 198 7.41 -0.33 -11.48
CA VAL A 198 7.48 0.12 -12.88
C VAL A 198 8.89 0.59 -13.25
N VAL A 199 9.48 1.46 -12.44
CA VAL A 199 10.73 2.15 -12.76
C VAL A 199 11.96 1.29 -12.49
N LEU A 200 12.00 0.48 -11.41
CA LEU A 200 13.17 -0.39 -11.16
C LEU A 200 13.40 -1.36 -12.32
N PRO A 201 12.37 -2.06 -12.84
CA PRO A 201 12.50 -2.83 -14.07
C PRO A 201 13.09 -2.12 -15.26
N VAL A 202 12.55 -0.94 -15.59
CA VAL A 202 12.97 -0.16 -16.76
C VAL A 202 14.42 0.26 -16.58
N LEU A 203 14.81 0.75 -15.40
CA LEU A 203 16.19 1.10 -15.09
C LEU A 203 17.12 -0.12 -15.16
N THR A 204 16.66 -1.29 -14.70
CA THR A 204 17.44 -2.54 -14.78
C THR A 204 17.65 -2.96 -16.24
N ALA A 205 16.60 -2.94 -17.05
CA ALA A 205 16.66 -3.26 -18.47
C ALA A 205 17.61 -2.32 -19.22
N VAL A 206 17.46 -1.01 -19.02
CA VAL A 206 18.36 0.01 -19.58
C VAL A 206 19.80 -0.22 -19.13
N GLY A 207 20.01 -0.55 -17.85
CA GLY A 207 21.33 -0.87 -17.32
C GLY A 207 21.96 -2.11 -17.97
N ILE A 208 21.19 -3.18 -18.14
CA ILE A 208 21.64 -4.42 -18.80
C ILE A 208 21.98 -4.16 -20.26
N VAL A 209 21.10 -3.48 -21.02
CA VAL A 209 21.36 -3.13 -22.43
C VAL A 209 22.60 -2.25 -22.54
N ALA A 210 22.72 -1.22 -21.70
CA ALA A 210 23.89 -0.34 -21.68
C ALA A 210 25.18 -1.10 -21.31
N LEU A 211 25.12 -2.10 -20.44
CA LEU A 211 26.26 -2.96 -20.11
C LEU A 211 26.63 -3.89 -21.28
N ALA A 212 25.64 -4.46 -21.96
CA ALA A 212 25.82 -5.37 -23.08
C ALA A 212 26.43 -4.66 -24.30
N GLU A 213 25.93 -3.48 -24.65
CA GLU A 213 26.47 -2.65 -25.76
C GLU A 213 27.89 -2.17 -25.48
N ARG A 214 28.22 -1.93 -24.19
CA ARG A 214 29.52 -1.35 -23.80
C ARG A 214 30.59 -2.38 -23.45
N GLY A 215 30.34 -3.68 -23.64
CA GLY A 215 31.27 -4.78 -23.34
C GLY A 215 32.69 -4.65 -23.93
N GLY A 216 32.92 -3.73 -24.89
CA GLY A 216 34.26 -3.39 -25.41
C GLY A 216 34.83 -2.02 -25.00
N GLU A 217 34.01 -1.05 -24.57
CA GLU A 217 34.42 0.36 -24.41
C GLU A 217 34.08 0.98 -23.03
N LEU A 218 33.83 0.16 -22.00
CA LEU A 218 33.47 0.56 -20.63
C LEU A 218 34.43 1.57 -19.95
N LEU A 219 35.62 1.82 -20.53
CA LEU A 219 36.59 2.80 -20.05
C LEU A 219 36.52 4.19 -20.74
N SER A 220 35.71 4.36 -21.78
CA SER A 220 35.55 5.67 -22.44
C SER A 220 34.95 6.71 -21.48
N ARG A 221 35.72 7.77 -21.20
CA ARG A 221 35.43 8.81 -20.18
C ARG A 221 34.08 9.51 -20.37
N ASN A 222 33.54 9.52 -21.59
CA ASN A 222 32.33 10.28 -21.95
C ASN A 222 31.02 9.56 -21.57
N SER A 223 31.06 8.25 -21.29
CA SER A 223 29.85 7.45 -21.07
C SER A 223 29.44 7.28 -19.59
N ARG A 224 30.23 7.86 -18.66
CA ARG A 224 30.06 7.70 -17.20
C ARG A 224 28.85 8.42 -16.63
N GLY A 225 28.43 9.54 -17.22
CA GLY A 225 27.34 10.37 -16.70
C GLY A 225 25.99 9.66 -16.61
N PRO A 226 25.42 9.18 -17.74
CA PRO A 226 24.11 8.53 -17.75
C PRO A 226 24.05 7.25 -16.91
N LEU A 227 25.13 6.45 -16.92
CA LEU A 227 25.22 5.24 -16.12
C LEU A 227 25.22 5.57 -14.62
N ALA A 228 26.00 6.59 -14.20
CA ALA A 228 26.01 7.03 -12.81
C ALA A 228 24.62 7.52 -12.37
N ILE A 229 23.92 8.30 -13.21
CA ILE A 229 22.56 8.75 -12.93
C ILE A 229 21.60 7.57 -12.78
N ALA A 230 21.66 6.57 -13.68
CA ALA A 230 20.83 5.38 -13.60
C ALA A 230 21.10 4.57 -12.32
N ILE A 231 22.37 4.36 -11.97
CA ILE A 231 22.76 3.64 -10.73
C ILE A 231 22.28 4.40 -9.49
N VAL A 232 22.50 5.72 -9.42
CA VAL A 232 22.06 6.55 -8.29
C VAL A 232 20.54 6.53 -8.18
N SER A 233 19.82 6.67 -9.30
CA SER A 233 18.36 6.61 -9.33
C SER A 233 17.83 5.25 -8.87
N TYR A 234 18.48 4.16 -9.30
CA TYR A 234 18.14 2.80 -8.90
C TYR A 234 18.33 2.59 -7.39
N LEU A 235 19.48 2.99 -6.84
CA LEU A 235 19.77 2.90 -5.41
C LEU A 235 18.82 3.76 -4.58
N ALA A 236 18.55 4.99 -5.01
CA ALA A 236 17.58 5.87 -4.35
C ALA A 236 16.19 5.23 -4.31
N LEU A 237 15.75 4.65 -5.42
CA LEU A 237 14.45 4.00 -5.50
C LEU A 237 14.36 2.75 -4.62
N LEU A 238 15.43 1.94 -4.54
CA LEU A 238 15.52 0.82 -3.59
C LEU A 238 15.41 1.28 -2.14
N VAL A 239 16.10 2.37 -1.77
CA VAL A 239 16.02 2.96 -0.43
C VAL A 239 14.60 3.42 -0.13
N VAL A 240 13.95 4.11 -1.06
CA VAL A 240 12.55 4.56 -0.91
C VAL A 240 11.62 3.36 -0.72
N VAL A 241 11.72 2.32 -1.56
CA VAL A 241 10.90 1.10 -1.45
C VAL A 241 11.13 0.39 -0.12
N TYR A 242 12.38 0.31 0.33
CA TYR A 242 12.73 -0.28 1.62
C TYR A 242 12.07 0.47 2.78
N PHE A 243 12.19 1.80 2.81
CA PHE A 243 11.54 2.64 3.82
C PHE A 243 10.02 2.53 3.77
N SER A 244 9.43 2.50 2.57
CA SER A 244 7.99 2.29 2.36
C SER A 244 7.51 0.96 2.96
N GLY A 245 8.23 -0.13 2.72
CA GLY A 245 7.93 -1.43 3.33
C GLY A 245 8.03 -1.41 4.87
N ARG A 246 9.04 -0.71 5.41
CA ARG A 246 9.21 -0.55 6.86
C ARG A 246 8.07 0.27 7.48
N LEU A 247 7.68 1.37 6.86
CA LEU A 247 6.55 2.20 7.29
C LEU A 247 5.25 1.40 7.28
N THR A 248 5.00 0.61 6.24
CA THR A 248 3.81 -0.27 6.17
C THR A 248 3.74 -1.22 7.36
N ARG A 249 4.84 -1.89 7.71
CA ARG A 249 4.88 -2.78 8.88
C ARG A 249 4.65 -2.04 10.19
N SER A 250 5.23 -0.85 10.34
CA SER A 250 5.00 0.00 11.50
C SER A 250 3.53 0.40 11.64
N MET A 251 2.89 0.80 10.54
CA MET A 251 1.47 1.18 10.55
C MET A 251 0.56 0.00 10.92
N VAL A 252 0.83 -1.18 10.38
CA VAL A 252 0.09 -2.40 10.73
C VAL A 252 0.30 -2.78 12.20
N ALA A 253 1.53 -2.66 12.72
CA ALA A 253 1.84 -2.95 14.11
C ALA A 253 1.14 -1.98 15.07
N THR A 254 1.14 -0.67 14.78
CA THR A 254 0.40 0.32 15.58
C THR A 254 -1.10 0.04 15.54
N ALA A 255 -1.64 -0.24 14.35
CA ALA A 255 -3.05 -0.55 14.20
C ALA A 255 -3.44 -1.85 14.94
N ALA A 256 -2.53 -2.81 15.11
CA ALA A 256 -2.74 -4.00 15.93
C ALA A 256 -2.73 -3.68 17.44
N ARG A 257 -1.84 -2.78 17.90
CA ARG A 257 -1.80 -2.33 19.30
C ARG A 257 -3.05 -1.58 19.72
N ASP A 258 -3.52 -0.66 18.87
CA ASP A 258 -4.74 0.12 19.12
C ASP A 258 -6.00 -0.75 19.22
N ARG A 259 -5.92 -2.02 18.80
CA ARG A 259 -7.01 -3.00 18.87
C ARG A 259 -6.98 -3.89 20.08
N GLN A 260 -5.83 -4.02 20.74
CA GLN A 260 -5.76 -4.87 21.91
C GLN A 260 -6.62 -4.16 22.97
N PRO A 261 -7.75 -4.76 23.39
CA PRO A 261 -8.60 -4.12 24.40
C PRO A 261 -7.72 -3.79 25.59
N ALA A 262 -7.94 -2.62 26.19
CA ALA A 262 -7.26 -2.27 27.44
C ALA A 262 -7.33 -3.52 28.32
N GLN A 263 -6.18 -4.11 28.64
CA GLN A 263 -6.18 -5.24 29.54
C GLN A 263 -6.96 -4.76 30.76
N PRO A 264 -8.02 -5.49 31.18
CA PRO A 264 -8.80 -5.06 32.32
C PRO A 264 -7.78 -4.70 33.39
N GLU A 265 -7.80 -3.43 33.82
CA GLU A 265 -6.92 -2.96 34.88
C GLU A 265 -7.00 -4.04 35.96
N PRO A 266 -5.87 -4.66 36.37
CA PRO A 266 -5.91 -5.80 37.26
C PRO A 266 -6.77 -5.37 38.43
N GLU A 267 -7.98 -5.94 38.48
CA GLU A 267 -9.07 -5.53 39.36
C GLU A 267 -8.42 -5.30 40.70
N SER A 268 -8.32 -4.04 41.11
CA SER A 268 -7.45 -3.63 42.21
C SER A 268 -7.85 -4.53 43.35
N ALA A 269 -6.99 -5.51 43.67
CA ALA A 269 -7.36 -6.57 44.58
C ALA A 269 -7.75 -5.85 45.86
N ASP A 270 -9.05 -5.83 46.16
CA ASP A 270 -9.54 -5.14 47.33
C ASP A 270 -8.71 -5.66 48.49
N PRO A 271 -8.03 -4.78 49.26
CA PRO A 271 -7.21 -5.24 50.35
C PRO A 271 -8.08 -6.15 51.22
N PRO A 272 -7.58 -7.33 51.61
CA PRO A 272 -8.38 -8.32 52.32
C PRO A 272 -9.06 -7.64 53.50
N VAL A 273 -10.39 -7.70 53.52
CA VAL A 273 -11.19 -7.11 54.59
C VAL A 273 -10.79 -7.82 55.89
N GLU A 274 -9.99 -7.15 56.73
CA GLU A 274 -9.68 -7.62 58.09
C GLU A 274 -10.97 -7.59 58.90
N TYR A 275 -11.61 -8.74 59.08
CA TYR A 275 -12.65 -8.92 60.08
C TYR A 275 -11.98 -8.92 61.46
N ARG A 276 -12.12 -7.82 62.21
CA ARG A 276 -11.79 -7.74 63.64
C ARG A 276 -13.02 -7.90 64.51
#